data_AF-W0A9E9-F1
#
_entry.id   AF-W0A9E9-F1
#
_cell.length_a   1.000
_cell.length_b   1.000
_cell.length_c   1.000
_cell.angle_alpha   90.00
_cell.angle_beta   90.00
_cell.angle_gamma   90.00
#
_symmetry.space_group_name_H-M   'P 1'
#
loop_
_entity.id
_entity.type
_entity.pdbx_description
1 polymer ?
#
loop_
_entity_poly.entity_id
_entity_poly.type
_entity_poly.pdbx_seq_one_letter_code
_entity_poly.pdbx_strand_id
1 'polypeptide(L)'
;MRLIDQLAAERIYYHRPLPTLPDILLIDVPPGFSGEGLALGRYYPVILETLAEIHEFEAFLCERRTELISPSLLDRRPSVLRTDDIVFARYLPPAPGWPWLHLCCWPRHYTMMAPDPGETFARGAYTIDAFANAGDINAAERRFLATLGPSEARHVRSIPSVAGHA
;
A
#
# COMPACT_ATOMS: atom_id res chain seq x y z
N MET A 1 24.19 -8.36 8.49
CA MET A 1 23.17 -8.78 7.52
C MET A 1 22.52 -7.54 6.92
N ARG A 2 21.96 -7.60 5.71
CA ARG A 2 21.20 -6.48 5.10
C ARG A 2 19.79 -6.99 4.80
N LEU A 3 18.78 -6.14 4.99
CA LEU A 3 17.39 -6.53 4.71
C LEU A 3 17.18 -6.85 3.23
N ILE A 4 17.86 -6.09 2.37
CA ILE A 4 17.83 -6.27 0.91
C ILE A 4 18.30 -7.66 0.45
N ASP A 5 19.12 -8.37 1.23
CA ASP A 5 19.61 -9.71 0.88
C ASP A 5 18.75 -10.83 1.50
N GLN A 6 17.78 -10.48 2.34
CA GLN A 6 17.02 -11.44 3.15
C GLN A 6 15.52 -11.12 3.09
N LEU A 7 15.02 -10.32 4.03
CA LEU A 7 13.60 -10.01 4.16
C LEU A 7 13.02 -9.33 2.92
N ALA A 8 13.80 -8.48 2.27
CA ALA A 8 13.44 -7.71 1.09
C ALA A 8 14.22 -8.16 -0.17
N ALA A 9 14.62 -9.44 -0.20
CA ALA A 9 15.34 -10.04 -1.32
C ALA A 9 14.52 -9.99 -2.61
N GLU A 10 13.23 -10.35 -2.52
CA GLU A 10 12.27 -10.22 -3.61
C GLU A 10 11.36 -9.02 -3.33
N ARG A 11 11.40 -8.02 -4.22
CA ARG A 11 10.58 -6.82 -4.12
C ARG A 11 10.34 -6.22 -5.50
N ILE A 12 9.23 -5.52 -5.67
CA ILE A 12 8.90 -4.85 -6.93
C ILE A 12 8.18 -3.52 -6.70
N TYR A 13 8.41 -2.57 -7.59
CA TYR A 13 7.76 -1.27 -7.57
C TYR A 13 6.44 -1.29 -8.35
N TYR A 14 5.37 -0.84 -7.71
CA TYR A 14 4.09 -0.50 -8.31
C TYR A 14 4.05 1.01 -8.48
N HIS A 15 4.13 1.45 -9.74
CA HIS A 15 4.10 2.86 -10.04
C HIS A 15 2.70 3.46 -9.87
N ARG A 16 2.67 4.68 -9.33
CA ARG A 16 1.44 5.45 -9.11
C ARG A 16 0.64 5.58 -10.41
N PRO A 17 -0.68 5.32 -10.40
CA PRO A 17 -1.51 5.53 -11.59
C PRO A 17 -1.82 7.01 -11.83
N LEU A 18 -1.68 7.87 -10.81
CA LEU A 18 -1.78 9.33 -10.91
C LEU A 18 -0.69 10.01 -10.06
N PRO A 19 -0.26 11.25 -10.42
CA PRO A 19 0.74 11.99 -9.64
C PRO A 19 0.36 12.26 -8.17
N THR A 20 -0.94 12.34 -7.87
CA THR A 20 -1.48 12.59 -6.52
C THR A 20 -1.55 11.33 -5.64
N LEU A 21 -1.08 10.20 -6.15
CA LEU A 21 -1.04 8.92 -5.43
C LEU A 21 0.41 8.51 -5.16
N PRO A 22 0.66 7.69 -4.13
CA PRO A 22 1.99 7.19 -3.84
C PRO A 22 2.40 6.08 -4.82
N ASP A 23 3.71 5.88 -4.97
CA ASP A 23 4.26 4.61 -5.44
C ASP A 23 4.20 3.59 -4.28
N ILE A 24 4.13 2.30 -4.61
CA ILE A 24 4.18 1.23 -3.60
C ILE A 24 5.32 0.29 -3.92
N LEU A 25 6.25 0.11 -3.00
CA LEU A 25 7.20 -0.99 -3.05
C LEU A 25 6.58 -2.17 -2.32
N LEU A 26 6.37 -3.28 -3.03
CA LEU A 26 5.86 -4.50 -2.44
C LEU A 26 7.01 -5.46 -2.20
N ILE A 27 7.19 -5.86 -0.95
CA ILE A 27 8.17 -6.88 -0.56
C ILE A 27 7.45 -8.23 -0.50
N ASP A 28 8.03 -9.21 -1.18
CA ASP A 28 7.65 -10.61 -1.03
C ASP A 28 8.42 -11.19 0.16
N VAL A 29 7.72 -11.34 1.30
CA VAL A 29 8.34 -11.75 2.55
C VAL A 29 8.63 -13.26 2.52
N PRO A 30 9.87 -13.70 2.74
CA PRO A 30 10.23 -15.12 2.73
C PRO A 30 9.42 -15.94 3.74
N PRO A 31 9.16 -17.23 3.47
CA PRO A 31 8.28 -18.08 4.29
C PRO A 31 8.59 -18.12 5.79
N GLY A 32 9.86 -17.97 6.18
CA GLY A 32 10.27 -17.94 7.59
C GLY A 32 9.82 -16.70 8.36
N PHE A 33 9.37 -15.66 7.67
CA PHE A 33 8.88 -14.39 8.22
C PHE A 33 7.43 -14.09 7.79
N SER A 34 6.82 -14.97 6.97
CA SER A 34 5.44 -14.84 6.53
C SER A 34 4.46 -15.17 7.66
N GLY A 35 3.26 -14.60 7.64
CA GLY A 35 2.28 -14.81 8.69
C GLY A 35 1.09 -13.86 8.67
N GLU A 36 0.27 -13.96 9.72
CA GLU A 36 -0.87 -13.06 9.93
C GLU A 36 -0.39 -11.61 10.10
N GLY A 37 -1.12 -10.68 9.46
CA GLY A 37 -0.75 -9.26 9.41
C GLY A 37 -0.06 -8.82 8.11
N LEU A 38 0.40 -9.76 7.28
CA LEU A 38 0.87 -9.47 5.92
C LEU A 38 -0.28 -9.55 4.90
N ALA A 39 -0.18 -8.77 3.82
CA ALA A 39 -1.15 -8.83 2.73
C ALA A 39 -1.05 -10.20 2.03
N LEU A 40 -2.18 -10.91 1.91
CA LEU A 40 -2.22 -12.33 1.51
C LEU A 40 -1.30 -13.25 2.34
N GLY A 41 -0.99 -12.87 3.58
CA GLY A 41 -0.11 -13.61 4.48
C GLY A 41 1.37 -13.62 4.09
N ARG A 42 1.76 -12.89 3.03
CA ARG A 42 3.10 -12.96 2.42
C ARG A 42 3.68 -11.63 1.99
N TYR A 43 2.87 -10.67 1.60
CA TYR A 43 3.35 -9.41 1.03
C TYR A 43 3.36 -8.30 2.06
N TYR A 44 4.45 -7.55 2.10
CA TYR A 44 4.59 -6.35 2.92
C TYR A 44 4.62 -5.09 2.03
N PRO A 45 3.55 -4.28 2.01
CA PRO A 45 3.50 -3.06 1.22
C PRO A 45 4.17 -1.88 1.92
N VAL A 46 4.99 -1.13 1.19
CA VAL A 46 5.64 0.10 1.64
C VAL A 46 5.17 1.27 0.77
N ILE A 47 4.56 2.27 1.40
CA ILE A 47 4.02 3.46 0.71
C ILE A 47 5.11 4.52 0.57
N LEU A 48 5.39 4.92 -0.67
CA LEU A 48 6.46 5.85 -1.05
C LEU A 48 5.87 7.06 -1.77
N GLU A 49 5.90 8.23 -1.15
CA GLU A 49 5.26 9.44 -1.68
C GLU A 49 6.24 10.31 -2.47
N THR A 50 7.53 10.26 -2.13
CA THR A 50 8.55 11.13 -2.73
C THR A 50 9.80 10.35 -3.14
N LEU A 51 10.56 10.91 -4.09
CA LEU A 51 11.85 10.33 -4.49
C LEU A 51 12.86 10.25 -3.33
N ALA A 52 12.80 11.21 -2.41
CA ALA A 52 13.63 11.20 -1.21
C ALA A 52 13.32 9.97 -0.32
N GLU A 53 12.04 9.63 -0.18
CA GLU A 53 11.62 8.43 0.57
C GLU A 53 12.05 7.14 -0.12
N ILE A 54 12.01 7.08 -1.45
CA ILE A 54 12.52 5.93 -2.22
C ILE A 54 14.00 5.71 -1.91
N HIS A 55 14.81 6.77 -2.01
CA HIS A 55 16.26 6.68 -1.74
C HIS A 55 16.55 6.37 -0.27
N GLU A 56 15.83 6.98 0.66
CA GLU A 56 15.96 6.73 2.10
C GLU A 56 15.63 5.27 2.42
N PHE A 57 14.57 4.74 1.85
CA PHE A 57 14.15 3.37 2.08
C PHE A 57 15.13 2.36 1.48
N GLU A 58 15.62 2.58 0.25
CA GLU A 58 16.67 1.74 -0.34
C GLU A 58 17.96 1.75 0.49
N ALA A 59 18.37 2.92 1.00
CA ALA A 59 19.51 3.03 1.90
C ALA A 59 19.28 2.24 3.20
N PHE A 60 18.07 2.35 3.77
CA PHE A 60 17.67 1.58 4.94
C PHE A 60 17.71 0.07 4.69
N LEU A 61 17.24 -0.42 3.54
CA LEU A 61 17.32 -1.84 3.19
C LEU A 61 18.77 -2.33 3.03
N CYS A 62 19.66 -1.47 2.51
CA CYS A 62 21.07 -1.76 2.27
C CYS A 62 21.96 -1.66 3.51
N GLU A 63 21.51 -0.99 4.57
CA GLU A 63 22.30 -0.82 5.79
C GLU A 63 22.61 -2.18 6.45
N ARG A 64 23.88 -2.36 6.84
CA ARG A 64 24.34 -3.58 7.54
C ARG A 64 23.93 -3.52 9.01
N ARG A 65 23.25 -4.56 9.47
CA ARG A 65 22.78 -4.71 10.86
C ARG A 65 23.23 -6.03 11.47
N THR A 66 23.26 -6.05 12.80
CA THR A 66 23.49 -7.27 13.60
C THR A 66 22.24 -8.13 13.66
N GLU A 67 21.04 -7.53 13.60
CA GLU A 67 19.75 -8.19 13.72
C GLU A 67 18.81 -7.82 12.57
N LEU A 68 17.85 -8.70 12.31
CA LEU A 68 16.74 -8.44 11.39
C LEU A 68 15.68 -7.60 12.09
N ILE A 69 15.27 -6.52 11.43
CA ILE A 69 14.23 -5.60 11.89
C ILE A 69 13.12 -5.51 10.85
N SER A 70 11.91 -5.14 11.30
CA SER A 70 10.78 -4.89 10.41
C SER A 70 11.10 -3.76 9.42
N PRO A 71 10.66 -3.84 8.15
CA PRO A 71 10.89 -2.80 7.15
C PRO A 71 9.91 -1.62 7.28
N SER A 72 9.59 -1.22 8.52
CA SER A 72 8.54 -0.27 8.87
C SER A 72 8.99 1.18 9.02
N LEU A 73 10.14 1.54 8.43
CA LEU A 73 10.74 2.89 8.53
C LEU A 73 9.75 4.01 8.22
N LEU A 74 8.85 3.77 7.25
CA LEU A 74 7.93 4.78 6.73
C LEU A 74 6.48 4.62 7.22
N ASP A 75 6.15 3.51 7.89
CA ASP A 75 4.76 3.15 8.21
C ASP A 75 4.02 4.22 9.02
N ARG A 76 4.74 4.86 9.95
CA ARG A 76 4.21 5.89 10.84
C ARG A 76 4.52 7.31 10.37
N ARG A 77 5.22 7.47 9.25
CA ARG A 77 5.50 8.80 8.70
C ARG A 77 4.20 9.39 8.15
N PRO A 78 3.78 10.59 8.59
CA PRO A 78 2.55 11.18 8.08
C PRO A 78 2.57 11.35 6.56
N SER A 79 1.46 11.03 5.92
CA SER A 79 1.25 11.34 4.50
C SER A 79 1.30 12.85 4.24
N VAL A 80 2.02 13.25 3.19
CA VAL A 80 2.00 14.62 2.64
C VAL A 80 0.94 14.78 1.54
N LEU A 81 0.41 13.68 1.01
CA LEU A 81 -0.64 13.68 0.00
C LEU A 81 -2.00 13.77 0.69
N ARG A 82 -2.72 14.88 0.48
CA ARG A 82 -4.05 15.11 1.06
C ARG A 82 -5.12 14.88 0.01
N THR A 83 -6.23 14.31 0.44
CA THR A 83 -7.47 14.20 -0.34
C THR A 83 -8.65 14.61 0.51
N ASP A 84 -9.60 15.32 -0.09
CA ASP A 84 -10.89 15.65 0.52
C ASP A 84 -11.93 14.55 0.28
N ASP A 85 -11.71 13.76 -0.78
CA ASP A 85 -12.54 12.64 -1.22
C ASP A 85 -11.94 11.30 -0.75
N ILE A 86 -12.79 10.29 -0.53
CA ILE A 86 -12.27 8.91 -0.41
C ILE A 86 -11.84 8.48 -1.80
N VAL A 87 -10.57 8.11 -1.97
CA VAL A 87 -10.03 7.70 -3.27
C VAL A 87 -9.70 6.21 -3.25
N PHE A 88 -10.23 5.47 -4.22
CA PHE A 88 -9.87 4.08 -4.47
C PHE A 88 -8.98 3.99 -5.68
N ALA A 89 -7.76 3.50 -5.47
CA ALA A 89 -6.76 3.33 -6.51
C ALA A 89 -6.40 1.86 -6.65
N ARG A 90 -6.41 1.39 -7.90
CA ARG A 90 -5.99 0.02 -8.24
C ARG A 90 -4.61 0.09 -8.88
N TYR A 91 -3.71 -0.79 -8.44
CA TYR A 91 -2.40 -0.95 -9.06
C TYR A 91 -2.31 -2.34 -9.69
N LEU A 92 -1.95 -2.40 -10.97
CA LEU A 92 -1.72 -3.67 -11.66
C LEU A 92 -0.45 -4.33 -11.13
N PRO A 93 -0.41 -5.67 -11.10
CA PRO A 93 0.84 -6.40 -10.99
C PRO A 93 1.83 -5.94 -12.07
N PRO A 94 3.03 -5.46 -11.69
CA PRO A 94 4.07 -5.07 -12.64
C PRO A 94 4.73 -6.28 -13.32
N ALA A 95 4.59 -7.47 -12.76
CA ALA A 95 5.11 -8.72 -13.32
C ALA A 95 4.19 -9.91 -12.99
N PRO A 96 4.24 -11.01 -13.76
CA PRO A 96 3.49 -12.23 -13.45
C PRO A 96 3.83 -12.79 -12.06
N GLY A 97 2.84 -13.34 -11.37
CA GLY A 97 3.00 -13.91 -10.03
C GLY A 97 2.86 -12.90 -8.88
N TRP A 98 2.87 -11.60 -9.17
CA TRP A 98 2.65 -10.55 -8.19
C TRP A 98 1.16 -10.17 -8.06
N PRO A 99 0.70 -9.73 -6.88
CA PRO A 99 -0.72 -9.49 -6.62
C PRO A 99 -1.22 -8.14 -7.16
N TRP A 100 -2.53 -8.02 -7.34
CA TRP A 100 -3.18 -6.72 -7.50
C TRP A 100 -3.18 -5.99 -6.16
N LEU A 101 -2.97 -4.67 -6.18
CA LEU A 101 -3.09 -3.85 -4.97
C LEU A 101 -4.29 -2.90 -5.07
N HIS A 102 -4.99 -2.77 -3.96
CA HIS A 102 -6.04 -1.78 -3.76
C HIS A 102 -5.62 -0.83 -2.65
N LEU A 103 -5.42 0.43 -3.00
CA LEU A 103 -5.11 1.50 -2.05
C LEU A 103 -6.36 2.35 -1.84
N CYS A 104 -6.80 2.48 -0.59
CA CYS A 104 -7.80 3.46 -0.21
C CYS A 104 -7.10 4.65 0.44
N CYS A 105 -7.29 5.85 -0.11
CA CYS A 105 -6.85 7.09 0.49
C CYS A 105 -8.03 7.70 1.26
N TRP A 106 -7.81 7.96 2.54
CA TRP A 106 -8.83 8.41 3.46
C TRP A 106 -8.65 9.89 3.79
N PRO A 107 -9.70 10.71 3.62
CA PRO A 107 -9.71 12.05 4.17
C PRO A 107 -9.50 12.02 5.68
N ARG A 108 -8.82 13.05 6.20
CA ARG A 108 -8.43 13.13 7.61
C ARG A 108 -9.60 12.96 8.58
N HIS A 109 -10.78 13.46 8.23
CA HIS A 109 -11.95 13.36 9.10
C HIS A 109 -12.44 11.91 9.25
N TYR A 110 -12.26 11.04 8.24
CA TYR A 110 -12.54 9.62 8.38
C TYR A 110 -11.52 8.91 9.25
N THR A 111 -10.23 9.24 9.10
CA THR A 111 -9.19 8.56 9.88
C THR A 111 -9.32 8.88 11.38
N MET A 112 -9.71 10.11 11.73
CA MET A 112 -9.97 10.51 13.11
C MET A 112 -11.17 9.80 13.77
N MET A 113 -12.07 9.18 13.00
CA MET A 113 -13.22 8.45 13.54
C MET A 113 -12.90 7.00 13.89
N ALA A 114 -11.72 6.47 13.50
CA ALA A 114 -11.36 5.10 13.81
C ALA A 114 -10.92 4.95 15.29
N PRO A 115 -11.21 3.81 15.94
CA PRO A 115 -10.82 3.55 17.32
C PRO A 115 -9.30 3.58 17.55
N ASP A 116 -8.52 3.05 16.59
CA ASP A 116 -7.06 3.14 16.58
C ASP A 116 -6.56 3.54 15.19
N PRO A 117 -6.46 4.84 14.91
CA PRO A 117 -6.05 5.32 13.60
C PRO A 117 -4.58 5.01 13.28
N GLY A 118 -3.73 4.84 14.30
CA GLY A 118 -2.29 4.61 14.12
C GLY A 118 -1.97 3.17 13.71
N GLU A 119 -2.82 2.22 14.10
CA GLU A 119 -2.72 0.82 13.68
C GLU A 119 -3.55 0.53 12.43
N THR A 120 -4.66 1.26 12.22
CA THR A 120 -5.57 1.02 11.08
C THR A 120 -5.06 1.65 9.79
N PHE A 121 -4.48 2.85 9.86
CA PHE A 121 -4.11 3.60 8.67
C PHE A 121 -2.60 3.75 8.55
N ALA A 122 -2.02 3.09 7.54
CA ALA A 122 -0.66 3.34 7.12
C ALA A 122 -0.49 4.84 6.82
N ARG A 123 0.57 5.43 7.39
CA ARG A 123 0.89 6.86 7.26
C ARG A 123 -0.24 7.80 7.70
N GLY A 124 -1.18 7.30 8.51
CA GLY A 124 -2.36 8.01 9.00
C GLY A 124 -3.38 8.39 7.93
N ALA A 125 -3.28 7.81 6.72
CA ALA A 125 -4.10 8.19 5.58
C ALA A 125 -4.53 7.02 4.68
N TYR A 126 -3.87 5.86 4.74
CA TYR A 126 -4.10 4.80 3.77
C TYR A 126 -4.46 3.47 4.42
N THR A 127 -5.33 2.72 3.73
CA THR A 127 -5.39 1.26 3.88
C THR A 127 -4.97 0.63 2.57
N ILE A 128 -4.31 -0.52 2.64
CA ILE A 128 -3.87 -1.25 1.46
C ILE A 128 -4.17 -2.73 1.59
N ASP A 129 -4.75 -3.29 0.54
CA ASP A 129 -5.06 -4.71 0.43
C ASP A 129 -4.44 -5.30 -0.84
N ALA A 130 -4.08 -6.58 -0.79
CA ALA A 130 -3.58 -7.33 -1.94
C ALA A 130 -4.58 -8.42 -2.36
N PHE A 131 -4.71 -8.63 -3.67
CA PHE A 131 -5.65 -9.57 -4.27
C PHE A 131 -4.95 -10.42 -5.32
N ALA A 132 -5.34 -11.69 -5.43
CA ALA A 132 -4.74 -12.60 -6.40
C ALA A 132 -5.13 -12.26 -7.85
N ASN A 133 -6.32 -11.68 -8.08
CA ASN A 133 -6.82 -11.39 -9.41
C ASN A 133 -7.75 -10.16 -9.45
N ALA A 134 -8.02 -9.70 -10.68
CA ALA A 134 -8.89 -8.54 -10.95
C ALA A 134 -10.36 -8.75 -10.54
N GLY A 135 -10.85 -9.99 -10.48
CA GLY A 135 -12.20 -10.28 -10.02
C GLY A 135 -12.38 -10.00 -8.53
N ASP A 136 -11.39 -10.40 -7.73
CA ASP A 136 -11.41 -10.26 -6.28
C ASP A 136 -11.37 -8.78 -5.85
N ILE A 137 -10.51 -7.97 -6.47
CA ILE A 137 -10.47 -6.53 -6.19
C ILE A 137 -11.80 -5.84 -6.55
N ASN A 138 -12.42 -6.20 -7.68
CA ASN A 138 -13.74 -5.68 -8.05
C ASN A 138 -14.83 -6.08 -7.03
N ALA A 139 -14.78 -7.32 -6.53
CA ALA A 139 -15.71 -7.79 -5.52
C ALA A 139 -15.49 -7.12 -4.16
N ALA A 140 -14.23 -6.91 -3.77
CA ALA A 140 -13.88 -6.18 -2.56
C ALA A 140 -14.34 -4.73 -2.60
N GLU A 141 -14.03 -4.00 -3.69
CA GLU A 141 -14.43 -2.59 -3.83
C GLU A 141 -15.95 -2.42 -3.80
N ARG A 142 -16.72 -3.30 -4.47
CA ARG A 142 -18.19 -3.27 -4.40
C ARG A 142 -18.73 -3.50 -2.99
N ARG A 143 -18.17 -4.46 -2.26
CA ARG A 143 -18.54 -4.70 -0.85
C ARG A 143 -18.21 -3.48 0.00
N PHE A 144 -17.04 -2.89 -0.22
CA PHE A 144 -16.58 -1.74 0.52
C PHE A 144 -17.46 -0.51 0.29
N LEU A 145 -17.79 -0.22 -0.96
CA LEU A 145 -18.76 0.82 -1.32
C LEU A 145 -20.13 0.61 -0.67
N ALA A 146 -20.62 -0.64 -0.64
CA ALA A 146 -21.88 -0.96 0.04
C ALA A 146 -21.83 -0.70 1.55
N THR A 147 -20.68 -0.92 2.20
CA THR A 147 -20.47 -0.63 3.63
C THR A 147 -20.41 0.87 3.93
N LEU A 148 -19.98 1.70 2.98
CA LEU A 148 -19.87 3.15 3.18
C LEU A 148 -21.22 3.89 3.14
N GLY A 149 -22.33 3.23 2.80
CA GLY A 149 -23.67 3.82 2.74
C GLY A 149 -23.94 4.66 1.48
N PRO A 150 -25.09 5.36 1.38
CA PRO A 150 -25.48 6.07 0.16
C PRO A 150 -24.49 7.17 -0.24
N SER A 151 -24.15 7.19 -1.54
CA SER A 151 -23.10 8.02 -2.15
C SER A 151 -23.32 9.53 -2.07
N GLU A 152 -24.54 10.01 -1.77
CA GLU A 152 -24.88 11.45 -1.80
C GLU A 152 -24.13 12.30 -0.75
N ALA A 153 -23.61 11.67 0.31
CA ALA A 153 -22.81 12.36 1.33
C ALA A 153 -21.29 12.21 1.14
N ARG A 154 -20.82 11.51 0.09
CA ARG A 154 -19.40 11.18 -0.10
C ARG A 154 -19.00 11.21 -1.57
N HIS A 155 -18.06 12.08 -1.91
CA HIS A 155 -17.36 11.99 -3.18
C HIS A 155 -16.35 10.84 -3.09
N VAL A 156 -16.66 9.71 -3.75
CA VAL A 156 -15.73 8.58 -3.91
C VAL A 156 -15.19 8.60 -5.33
N ARG A 157 -13.87 8.62 -5.48
CA ARG A 157 -13.22 8.59 -6.80
C ARG A 157 -12.49 7.27 -6.99
N SER A 158 -13.05 6.40 -7.84
CA SER A 158 -12.33 5.21 -8.32
C SER A 158 -11.46 5.60 -9.50
N ILE A 159 -10.16 5.38 -9.37
CA ILE A 159 -9.21 5.62 -10.44
C ILE A 159 -8.96 4.27 -11.12
N PRO A 160 -9.47 4.07 -12.35
CA PRO A 160 -9.09 2.90 -13.11
C PRO A 160 -7.60 2.99 -13.38
N SER A 161 -6.91 1.87 -13.19
CA SER A 161 -5.53 1.79 -13.59
C SER A 161 -5.42 1.96 -15.11
N VAL A 162 -4.72 3.00 -15.55
CA VAL A 162 -4.43 3.19 -16.97
C VAL A 162 -3.49 2.06 -17.40
N ALA A 163 -3.92 1.23 -18.35
CA ALA A 163 -3.04 0.29 -19.00
C ALA A 163 -1.98 1.08 -19.77
N GLY A 164 -0.80 1.26 -19.17
CA GLY A 164 0.34 1.90 -19.80
C GLY A 164 0.93 0.98 -20.87
N HIS A 165 0.76 1.41 -22.12
CA HIS A 165 1.36 1.00 -23.40
C HIS A 165 2.45 -0.09 -23.41
N ALA A 166 2.20 -1.10 -24.26
CA ALA A 166 3.19 -2.01 -24.84
C ALA A 166 4.24 -1.27 -25.68
#